data_AF-A0A9P9WDV0-F1
#
_entry.id   AF-A0A9P9WDV0-F1
#
_cell.length_a   1.000
_cell.length_b   1.000
_cell.length_c   1.000
_cell.angle_alpha   90.00
_cell.angle_beta   90.00
_cell.angle_gamma   90.00
#
_symmetry.space_group_name_H-M   'P 1'
#
loop_
_entity.id
_entity.type
_entity.pdbx_description
1 polymer ?
#
loop_
_entity_poly.entity_id
_entity_poly.type
_entity_poly.pdbx_seq_one_letter_code
_entity_poly.pdbx_strand_id
1 'polypeptide(L)'
;MSSHSKGGSTVGKVQPQPPIALISGHTDLSPSDFTTHYVPHINTALDTGHRFILGDAAGTDTFALAYLLSAPVLAAHPNIVSRITVYPSRRHNIAALRAQGLRVIAPDHPSLKVERTVGVVGKKGPDARRWHHIQRDANMTAASDYDILFVRSEEESRRLYGEKYRARMSATELNRRRREELKHMCGGQATANSENNGKSW
;
A
#
# COMPACT_ATOMS: atom_id res chain seq x y z
N MET A 1 -62.76 4.97 2.89
CA MET A 1 -61.66 4.60 3.82
C MET A 1 -60.46 4.24 2.96
N SER A 2 -59.58 5.21 2.66
CA SER A 2 -58.39 4.98 1.83
C SER A 2 -57.17 4.83 2.72
N SER A 3 -56.71 3.59 2.88
CA SER A 3 -55.48 3.24 3.59
C SER A 3 -54.27 3.63 2.74
N HIS A 4 -53.57 4.69 3.14
CA HIS A 4 -52.24 5.03 2.64
C HIS A 4 -51.21 4.11 3.30
N SER A 5 -50.58 3.25 2.51
CA SER A 5 -49.40 2.50 2.93
C SER A 5 -48.20 3.44 3.02
N LYS A 6 -47.61 3.55 4.21
CA LYS A 6 -46.33 4.23 4.41
C LYS A 6 -45.22 3.27 3.95
N GLY A 7 -44.65 3.55 2.78
CA GLY A 7 -43.40 2.92 2.34
C GLY A 7 -42.26 3.35 3.25
N GLY A 8 -41.85 2.47 4.16
CA GLY A 8 -40.63 2.62 4.94
C GLY A 8 -39.43 2.44 4.00
N SER A 9 -38.73 3.52 3.71
CA SER A 9 -37.49 3.48 2.92
C SER A 9 -36.38 2.89 3.79
N THR A 10 -36.00 1.64 3.53
CA THR A 10 -34.85 1.00 4.18
C THR A 10 -33.58 1.65 3.67
N VAL A 11 -32.94 2.48 4.49
CA VAL A 11 -31.58 2.96 4.24
C VAL A 11 -30.66 1.74 4.23
N GLY A 12 -30.23 1.32 3.04
CA GLY A 12 -29.33 0.18 2.87
C GLY A 12 -28.03 0.42 3.63
N LYS A 13 -27.63 -0.54 4.48
CA LYS A 13 -26.31 -0.52 5.10
C LYS A 13 -25.25 -0.55 4.00
N VAL A 14 -24.47 0.52 3.85
CA VAL A 14 -23.29 0.53 2.99
C VAL A 14 -22.34 -0.53 3.55
N GLN A 15 -22.13 -1.62 2.82
CA GLN A 15 -21.12 -2.60 3.21
C GLN A 15 -19.74 -1.93 3.07
N PRO A 16 -18.86 -2.04 4.07
CA PRO A 16 -17.52 -1.47 3.98
C PRO A 16 -16.77 -2.14 2.83
N GLN A 17 -16.07 -1.32 2.04
CA GLN A 17 -15.23 -1.81 0.96
C GLN A 17 -14.12 -2.72 1.53
N PRO A 18 -13.72 -3.81 0.84
CA PRO A 18 -12.61 -4.64 1.29
C PRO A 18 -11.31 -3.82 1.44
N PRO A 19 -10.56 -3.99 2.55
CA PRO A 19 -9.32 -3.28 2.78
C PRO A 19 -8.28 -3.50 1.67
N ILE A 20 -7.42 -2.51 1.46
CA ILE A 20 -6.34 -2.51 0.49
C ILE A 20 -4.99 -2.60 1.21
N ALA A 21 -4.24 -3.66 0.95
CA ALA A 21 -2.90 -3.88 1.46
C ALA A 21 -1.83 -3.37 0.47
N LEU A 22 -0.91 -2.52 0.91
CA LEU A 22 0.32 -2.26 0.17
C LEU A 22 1.36 -3.33 0.51
N ILE A 23 1.82 -4.08 -0.49
CA ILE A 23 2.99 -4.96 -0.34
C ILE A 23 4.23 -4.14 -0.68
N SER A 24 5.14 -3.96 0.28
CA SER A 24 6.36 -3.18 0.10
C SER A 24 7.54 -3.83 0.79
N GLY A 25 8.71 -3.80 0.16
CA GLY A 25 9.90 -4.44 0.71
C GLY A 25 11.18 -4.13 -0.05
N HIS A 26 12.24 -4.86 0.29
CA HIS A 26 13.57 -4.67 -0.28
C HIS A 26 13.65 -5.21 -1.71
N THR A 27 14.51 -4.58 -2.51
CA THR A 27 14.78 -5.00 -3.89
C THR A 27 15.73 -6.18 -3.99
N ASP A 28 16.44 -6.48 -2.90
CA ASP A 28 17.40 -7.57 -2.76
C ASP A 28 16.93 -8.63 -1.76
N LEU A 29 15.61 -8.75 -1.61
CA LEU A 29 15.00 -9.77 -0.77
C LEU A 29 15.34 -11.17 -1.32
N SER A 30 15.61 -12.14 -0.45
CA SER A 30 15.76 -13.53 -0.87
C SER A 30 14.38 -14.22 -1.01
N PRO A 31 14.26 -15.30 -1.78
CA PRO A 31 13.01 -16.08 -1.81
C PRO A 31 12.62 -16.62 -0.43
N SER A 32 13.59 -17.05 0.38
CA SER A 32 13.33 -17.55 1.73
C SER A 32 12.84 -16.46 2.68
N ASP A 33 13.40 -15.25 2.59
CA ASP A 33 12.91 -14.09 3.35
C ASP A 33 11.50 -13.72 2.91
N PHE A 34 11.21 -13.79 1.60
CA PHE A 34 9.86 -13.55 1.08
C PHE A 34 8.86 -14.55 1.65
N THR A 35 9.16 -15.85 1.59
CA THR A 35 8.31 -16.89 2.16
C THR A 35 8.10 -16.69 3.66
N THR A 36 9.15 -16.33 4.39
CA THR A 36 9.08 -16.19 5.85
C THR A 36 8.27 -14.97 6.27
N HIS A 37 8.52 -13.82 5.62
CA HIS A 37 8.01 -12.53 6.10
C HIS A 37 6.77 -12.03 5.38
N TYR A 38 6.43 -12.53 4.18
CA TYR A 38 5.32 -12.01 3.39
C TYR A 38 4.19 -13.02 3.21
N VAL A 39 4.52 -14.27 2.87
CA VAL A 39 3.50 -15.27 2.49
C VAL A 39 2.42 -15.46 3.57
N PRO A 40 2.72 -15.57 4.88
CA PRO A 40 1.68 -15.73 5.90
C PRO A 40 0.68 -14.56 5.93
N HIS A 41 1.18 -13.33 5.80
CA HIS A 41 0.34 -12.12 5.83
C HIS A 41 -0.42 -11.92 4.51
N ILE A 42 0.17 -12.29 3.37
CA ILE A 42 -0.51 -12.29 2.08
C ILE A 42 -1.66 -13.32 2.10
N ASN A 43 -1.43 -14.52 2.62
CA ASN A 43 -2.46 -15.55 2.74
C ASN A 43 -3.61 -15.10 3.64
N THR A 44 -3.28 -14.51 4.80
CA THR A 44 -4.31 -13.94 5.69
C THR A 44 -5.17 -12.91 4.95
N ALA A 45 -4.56 -12.02 4.17
CA ALA A 45 -5.27 -11.00 3.39
C ALA A 45 -6.05 -11.59 2.19
N LEU A 46 -5.54 -12.67 1.58
CA LEU A 46 -6.22 -13.40 0.52
C LEU A 46 -7.54 -14.00 1.03
N ASP A 47 -7.46 -14.71 2.16
CA ASP A 47 -8.56 -15.41 2.83
C ASP A 47 -9.67 -14.46 3.29
N THR A 48 -9.32 -13.22 3.65
CA THR A 48 -10.29 -12.20 4.06
C THR A 48 -10.80 -11.33 2.91
N GLY A 49 -10.41 -11.61 1.66
CA GLY A 49 -10.94 -10.88 0.51
C GLY A 49 -10.31 -9.50 0.26
N HIS A 50 -9.16 -9.18 0.86
CA HIS A 50 -8.50 -7.88 0.71
C HIS A 50 -7.97 -7.65 -0.71
N ARG A 51 -7.70 -6.39 -1.03
CA ARG A 51 -7.10 -5.97 -2.30
C ARG A 51 -5.62 -5.67 -2.11
N PHE A 52 -4.85 -5.64 -3.19
CA PHE A 52 -3.41 -5.47 -3.14
C PHE A 52 -2.94 -4.31 -4.02
N ILE A 53 -2.02 -3.52 -3.47
CA ILE A 53 -1.20 -2.55 -4.20
C ILE A 53 0.25 -3.00 -4.10
N LEU A 54 0.98 -2.92 -5.21
CA LEU A 54 2.43 -3.16 -5.24
C LEU A 54 3.09 -2.38 -6.38
N GLY A 55 4.42 -2.26 -6.31
CA GLY A 55 5.24 -1.72 -7.40
C GLY A 55 5.58 -2.78 -8.45
N ASP A 56 6.62 -2.49 -9.23
CA ASP A 56 7.21 -3.39 -10.23
C ASP A 56 8.74 -3.55 -10.06
N ALA A 57 9.27 -3.27 -8.86
CA ALA A 57 10.70 -3.38 -8.61
C ALA A 57 11.13 -4.85 -8.50
N ALA A 58 12.44 -5.09 -8.62
CA ALA A 58 13.02 -6.38 -8.26
C ALA A 58 12.77 -6.70 -6.78
N GLY A 59 12.94 -7.97 -6.40
CA GLY A 59 12.75 -8.44 -5.03
C GLY A 59 11.28 -8.56 -4.67
N THR A 60 10.85 -7.84 -3.63
CA THR A 60 9.54 -8.01 -3.01
C THR A 60 8.37 -7.90 -4.00
N ASP A 61 8.33 -6.86 -4.84
CA ASP A 61 7.21 -6.67 -5.79
C ASP A 61 7.15 -7.84 -6.81
N THR A 62 8.31 -8.28 -7.29
CA THR A 62 8.43 -9.40 -8.23
C THR A 62 7.92 -10.69 -7.61
N PHE A 63 8.36 -11.02 -6.39
CA PHE A 63 7.93 -12.23 -5.70
C PHE A 63 6.45 -12.18 -5.31
N ALA A 64 5.96 -11.02 -4.84
CA ALA A 64 4.55 -10.83 -4.51
C ALA A 64 3.65 -11.03 -5.73
N LEU A 65 3.99 -10.41 -6.87
CA LEU A 65 3.19 -10.57 -8.08
C LEU A 65 3.20 -12.02 -8.57
N ALA A 66 4.38 -12.66 -8.60
CA ALA A 66 4.51 -14.06 -9.00
C ALA A 66 3.72 -15.00 -8.07
N TYR A 67 3.74 -14.75 -6.76
CA TYR A 67 2.99 -15.52 -5.78
C TYR A 67 1.48 -15.37 -5.95
N LEU A 68 1.00 -14.13 -6.06
CA LEU A 68 -0.44 -13.82 -6.22
C LEU A 68 -1.01 -14.37 -7.53
N LEU A 69 -0.19 -14.50 -8.57
CA LEU A 69 -0.55 -15.07 -9.87
C LEU A 69 -0.18 -16.55 -10.01
N SER A 70 0.28 -17.20 -8.93
CA SER A 70 0.63 -18.61 -8.96
C SER A 70 -0.63 -19.48 -9.11
N ALA A 71 -0.46 -20.67 -9.72
CA ALA A 71 -1.57 -21.60 -9.92
C ALA A 71 -2.33 -21.96 -8.62
N PRO A 72 -1.67 -22.20 -7.47
CA PRO A 72 -2.38 -22.46 -6.21
C PRO A 72 -3.26 -21.29 -5.76
N VAL A 73 -2.74 -20.05 -5.85
CA VAL A 73 -3.50 -18.85 -5.45
C VAL A 73 -4.66 -18.60 -6.41
N LEU A 74 -4.45 -18.76 -7.72
CA LEU A 74 -5.52 -18.62 -8.72
C LEU A 74 -6.63 -19.67 -8.54
N ALA A 75 -6.27 -20.90 -8.17
CA ALA A 75 -7.24 -21.95 -7.89
C ALA A 75 -8.08 -21.66 -6.65
N ALA A 76 -7.45 -21.15 -5.57
CA ALA A 76 -8.15 -20.80 -4.32
C ALA A 76 -8.92 -19.47 -4.40
N HIS A 77 -8.43 -18.50 -5.20
CA HIS A 77 -8.97 -17.16 -5.30
C HIS A 77 -9.09 -16.73 -6.78
N PRO A 78 -10.09 -17.24 -7.53
CA PRO A 78 -10.19 -17.03 -8.97
C PRO A 78 -10.37 -15.57 -9.40
N ASN A 79 -10.78 -14.69 -8.48
CA ASN A 79 -10.91 -13.25 -8.72
C ASN A 79 -9.69 -12.42 -8.30
N ILE A 80 -8.56 -13.04 -7.94
CA ILE A 80 -7.39 -12.32 -7.42
C ILE A 80 -6.85 -11.26 -8.38
N VAL A 81 -6.86 -11.52 -9.69
CA VAL A 81 -6.35 -10.57 -10.70
C VAL A 81 -7.05 -9.21 -10.62
N SER A 82 -8.38 -9.17 -10.41
CA SER A 82 -9.14 -7.92 -10.31
C SER A 82 -8.94 -7.19 -8.97
N ARG A 83 -8.35 -7.87 -7.98
CA ARG A 83 -8.00 -7.32 -6.66
C ARG A 83 -6.60 -6.70 -6.63
N ILE A 84 -5.80 -6.84 -7.69
CA ILE A 84 -4.42 -6.33 -7.75
C ILE A 84 -4.37 -5.00 -8.53
N THR A 85 -3.68 -4.01 -7.95
CA THR A 85 -3.30 -2.76 -8.62
C THR A 85 -1.79 -2.59 -8.59
N VAL A 86 -1.18 -2.42 -9.76
CA VAL A 86 0.29 -2.24 -9.91
C VAL A 86 0.63 -0.80 -10.24
N TYR A 87 1.66 -0.26 -9.57
CA TYR A 87 2.24 1.06 -9.81
C TYR A 87 3.64 0.88 -10.42
N PRO A 88 3.75 0.72 -11.75
CA PRO A 88 5.03 0.48 -12.39
C PRO A 88 5.95 1.71 -12.33
N SER A 89 7.26 1.47 -12.28
CA SER A 89 8.30 2.50 -12.34
C SER A 89 8.54 2.96 -13.78
N ARG A 90 8.33 2.06 -14.75
CA ARG A 90 8.70 2.26 -16.16
C ARG A 90 7.52 2.00 -17.08
N ARG A 91 7.35 2.86 -18.09
CA ARG A 91 6.22 2.80 -19.04
C ARG A 91 6.17 1.51 -19.86
N HIS A 92 7.32 0.92 -20.21
CA HIS A 92 7.32 -0.29 -21.06
C HIS A 92 6.71 -1.52 -20.37
N ASN A 93 6.66 -1.55 -19.04
CA ASN A 93 6.03 -2.65 -18.29
C ASN A 93 4.48 -2.58 -18.33
N ILE A 94 3.90 -1.41 -18.64
CA ILE A 94 2.46 -1.18 -18.54
C ILE A 94 1.66 -2.11 -19.45
N ALA A 95 2.10 -2.27 -20.71
CA ALA A 95 1.38 -3.09 -21.68
C ALA A 95 1.35 -4.57 -21.25
N ALA A 96 2.49 -5.10 -20.82
CA ALA A 96 2.61 -6.48 -20.35
C ALA A 96 1.78 -6.74 -19.08
N LEU A 97 1.77 -5.80 -18.13
CA LEU A 97 0.95 -5.92 -16.91
C LEU A 97 -0.56 -5.89 -17.24
N ARG A 98 -0.99 -5.00 -18.14
CA ARG A 98 -2.40 -4.93 -18.58
C ARG A 98 -2.83 -6.16 -19.37
N ALA A 99 -1.94 -6.75 -20.17
CA ALA A 99 -2.22 -8.00 -20.88
C ALA A 99 -2.51 -9.18 -19.93
N GLN A 100 -2.03 -9.11 -18.68
CA GLN A 100 -2.36 -10.07 -17.62
C GLN A 100 -3.70 -9.76 -16.91
N GLY A 101 -4.44 -8.75 -17.36
CA GLY A 101 -5.71 -8.33 -16.74
C GLY A 101 -5.54 -7.46 -15.48
N LEU A 102 -4.31 -7.06 -15.13
CA LEU A 102 -4.03 -6.29 -13.93
C LEU A 102 -4.47 -4.83 -14.10
N ARG A 103 -4.98 -4.22 -13.01
CA ARG A 103 -5.17 -2.77 -12.94
C ARG A 103 -3.81 -2.10 -12.81
N VAL A 104 -3.53 -1.10 -13.63
CA VAL A 104 -2.24 -0.40 -13.66
C VAL A 104 -2.42 1.11 -13.53
N ILE A 105 -1.78 1.72 -12.54
CA ILE A 105 -1.70 3.18 -12.37
C ILE A 105 -0.35 3.66 -12.92
N ALA A 106 -0.39 4.28 -14.10
CA ALA A 106 0.83 4.70 -14.81
C ALA A 106 1.57 5.83 -14.06
N PRO A 107 2.91 5.96 -14.21
CA PRO A 107 3.72 6.99 -13.53
C PRO A 107 3.28 8.43 -13.73
N ASP A 108 2.60 8.73 -14.83
CA ASP A 108 2.07 10.04 -15.21
C ASP A 108 0.59 10.23 -14.84
N HIS A 109 -0.01 9.26 -14.15
CA HIS A 109 -1.40 9.35 -13.75
C HIS A 109 -1.63 10.56 -12.82
N PRO A 110 -2.67 11.40 -13.05
CA PRO A 110 -2.89 12.61 -12.27
C PRO A 110 -3.04 12.37 -10.76
N SER A 111 -3.56 11.20 -10.37
CA SER A 111 -3.68 10.80 -8.96
C SER A 111 -2.35 10.56 -8.26
N LEU A 112 -1.21 10.61 -8.96
CA LEU A 112 0.12 10.44 -8.38
C LEU A 112 0.74 11.75 -7.88
N LYS A 113 0.01 12.87 -7.95
CA LYS A 113 0.48 14.16 -7.43
C LYS A 113 0.17 14.24 -5.93
N VAL A 114 1.15 13.93 -5.08
CA VAL A 114 1.03 14.20 -3.63
C VAL A 114 1.76 15.49 -3.33
N GLU A 115 1.04 16.49 -2.83
CA GLU A 115 1.60 17.81 -2.55
C GLU A 115 2.46 17.84 -1.29
N ARG A 116 2.15 16.99 -0.28
CA ARG A 116 2.92 16.90 0.95
C ARG A 116 2.77 15.51 1.61
N THR A 117 3.86 14.76 1.73
CA THR A 117 3.96 13.51 2.51
C THR A 117 5.42 13.29 2.88
N VAL A 118 5.70 12.69 4.04
CA VAL A 118 7.08 12.51 4.46
C VAL A 118 7.90 11.69 3.48
N GLY A 119 9.14 12.13 3.33
CA GLY A 119 10.09 11.65 2.34
C GLY A 119 9.91 12.25 0.94
N VAL A 120 8.76 12.85 0.59
CA VAL A 120 8.58 13.53 -0.71
C VAL A 120 9.22 14.93 -0.63
N VAL A 121 10.50 15.02 -0.96
CA VAL A 121 11.18 16.31 -1.18
C VAL A 121 10.94 16.82 -2.60
N GLY A 122 11.24 18.09 -2.88
CA GLY A 122 11.12 18.66 -4.23
C GLY A 122 12.08 18.00 -5.24
N LYS A 123 11.93 18.33 -6.53
CA LYS A 123 12.78 17.83 -7.65
C LYS A 123 14.25 18.30 -7.61
N LYS A 124 14.68 18.95 -6.52
CA LYS A 124 16.03 19.50 -6.32
C LYS A 124 16.64 18.87 -5.06
N GLY A 125 17.96 18.72 -5.03
CA GLY A 125 18.70 18.16 -3.89
C GLY A 125 19.13 16.68 -4.07
N PRO A 126 19.74 16.07 -3.04
CA PRO A 126 20.37 14.75 -3.12
C PRO A 126 19.39 13.62 -3.48
N ASP A 127 18.09 13.81 -3.22
CA ASP A 127 17.04 12.83 -3.53
C ASP A 127 16.31 13.09 -4.85
N ALA A 128 16.70 14.10 -5.62
CA ALA A 128 16.08 14.42 -6.91
C ALA A 128 16.06 13.21 -7.87
N ARG A 129 17.12 12.37 -7.84
CA ARG A 129 17.21 11.15 -8.65
C ARG A 129 16.25 10.03 -8.20
N ARG A 130 15.83 10.05 -6.93
CA ARG A 130 14.89 9.11 -6.33
C ARG A 130 13.47 9.65 -6.26
N TRP A 131 13.27 10.92 -6.62
CA TRP A 131 12.03 11.65 -6.48
C TRP A 131 10.82 10.88 -7.02
N HIS A 132 10.93 10.34 -8.24
CA HIS A 132 9.84 9.58 -8.87
C HIS A 132 9.46 8.31 -8.10
N HIS A 133 10.45 7.59 -7.54
CA HIS A 133 10.20 6.40 -6.73
C HIS A 133 9.54 6.77 -5.40
N ILE A 134 10.09 7.77 -4.72
CA ILE A 134 9.57 8.28 -3.45
C ILE A 134 8.12 8.76 -3.61
N GLN A 135 7.83 9.52 -4.67
CA GLN A 135 6.50 10.03 -4.99
C GLN A 135 5.53 8.88 -5.23
N ARG A 136 5.91 7.90 -6.06
CA ARG A 136 5.09 6.72 -6.33
C ARG A 136 4.80 5.93 -5.05
N ASP A 137 5.81 5.68 -4.23
CA ASP A 137 5.67 4.91 -2.99
C ASP A 137 4.77 5.66 -1.98
N ALA A 138 4.85 6.99 -1.93
CA ALA A 138 3.93 7.81 -1.13
C ALA A 138 2.48 7.67 -1.60
N ASN A 139 2.24 7.65 -2.91
CA ASN A 139 0.90 7.42 -3.47
C ASN A 139 0.38 6.02 -3.17
N MET A 140 1.22 5.00 -3.27
CA MET A 140 0.84 3.64 -2.92
C MET A 140 0.44 3.54 -1.44
N THR A 141 1.20 4.22 -0.56
CA THR A 141 0.88 4.29 0.88
C THR A 141 -0.46 5.00 1.09
N ALA A 142 -0.68 6.16 0.46
CA ALA A 142 -1.92 6.91 0.60
C ALA A 142 -3.15 6.20 0.02
N ALA A 143 -2.97 5.36 -1.02
CA ALA A 143 -4.04 4.63 -1.69
C ALA A 143 -4.36 3.25 -1.05
N SER A 144 -3.65 2.88 0.02
CA SER A 144 -3.85 1.64 0.76
C SER A 144 -4.24 1.94 2.20
N ASP A 145 -4.85 0.97 2.87
CA ASP A 145 -5.29 1.09 4.26
C ASP A 145 -4.20 0.67 5.26
N TYR A 146 -3.38 -0.31 4.87
CA TYR A 146 -2.28 -0.84 5.66
C TYR A 146 -1.18 -1.42 4.78
N ASP A 147 -0.05 -1.78 5.39
CA ASP A 147 1.13 -2.28 4.69
C ASP A 147 1.47 -3.72 5.15
N ILE A 148 1.73 -4.60 4.18
CA ILE A 148 2.43 -5.87 4.38
C ILE A 148 3.89 -5.62 4.02
N LEU A 149 4.72 -5.43 5.04
CA LEU A 149 6.11 -5.04 4.86
C LEU A 149 7.05 -5.71 5.85
N PHE A 150 8.31 -5.82 5.45
CA PHE A 150 9.41 -6.25 6.29
C PHE A 150 10.55 -5.24 6.21
N VAL A 151 10.83 -4.57 7.33
CA VAL A 151 12.01 -3.71 7.47
C VAL A 151 13.13 -4.55 8.08
N ARG A 152 14.20 -4.71 7.31
CA ARG A 152 15.42 -5.37 7.74
C ARG A 152 16.08 -4.50 8.82
N SER A 153 16.55 -5.12 9.90
CA SER A 153 17.30 -4.43 10.94
C SER A 153 18.61 -3.84 10.39
N GLU A 154 19.19 -2.91 11.14
CA GLU A 154 20.48 -2.33 10.78
C GLU A 154 21.59 -3.40 10.76
N GLU A 155 21.58 -4.32 11.73
CA GLU A 155 22.55 -5.41 11.82
C GLU A 155 22.49 -6.35 10.63
N GLU A 156 21.28 -6.80 10.25
CA GLU A 156 21.07 -7.62 9.06
C GLU A 156 21.49 -6.87 7.79
N SER A 157 21.21 -5.56 7.72
CA SER A 157 21.62 -4.73 6.58
C SER A 157 23.16 -4.61 6.50
N ARG A 158 23.84 -4.45 7.64
CA ARG A 158 25.31 -4.42 7.71
C ARG A 158 25.92 -5.76 7.30
N ARG A 159 25.35 -6.87 7.78
CA ARG A 159 25.79 -8.21 7.38
C ARG A 159 25.64 -8.45 5.88
N LEU A 160 24.52 -8.04 5.30
CA LEU A 160 24.24 -8.22 3.88
C LEU A 160 25.15 -7.38 2.97
N TYR A 161 25.30 -6.09 3.28
CA TYR A 161 26.06 -5.18 2.42
C TYR A 161 27.55 -5.09 2.72
N GLY A 162 27.99 -5.54 3.91
CA GLY A 162 29.38 -5.45 4.36
C GLY A 162 29.91 -4.03 4.26
N GLU A 163 31.08 -3.87 3.64
CA GLU A 163 31.72 -2.56 3.41
C GLU A 163 30.90 -1.61 2.52
N LYS A 164 29.95 -2.13 1.73
CA LYS A 164 29.05 -1.30 0.91
C LYS A 164 27.87 -0.76 1.71
N TYR A 165 27.72 -1.16 2.98
CA TYR A 165 26.68 -0.65 3.86
C TYR A 165 26.79 0.88 3.98
N ARG A 166 25.64 1.54 3.88
CA ARG A 166 25.52 2.97 4.15
C ARG A 166 24.29 3.18 5.02
N ALA A 167 24.46 3.90 6.12
CA ALA A 167 23.36 4.33 6.96
C ALA A 167 22.41 5.19 6.13
N ARG A 168 21.24 4.64 5.81
CA ARG A 168 20.18 5.32 5.07
C ARG A 168 18.84 4.70 5.42
N MET A 169 17.80 5.51 5.31
CA MET A 169 16.43 5.00 5.37
C MET A 169 16.12 4.21 4.09
N SER A 170 15.62 2.99 4.25
CA SER A 170 15.13 2.19 3.12
C SER A 170 13.79 2.75 2.63
N ALA A 171 13.41 2.42 1.38
CA ALA A 171 12.11 2.81 0.85
C ALA A 171 10.96 2.19 1.67
N THR A 172 11.13 0.95 2.13
CA THR A 172 10.18 0.24 3.00
C THR A 172 10.03 0.93 4.36
N GLU A 173 11.13 1.38 4.95
CA GLU A 173 11.09 2.15 6.21
C GLU A 173 10.39 3.50 6.01
N LEU A 174 10.61 4.17 4.87
CA LEU A 174 9.88 5.39 4.53
C LEU A 174 8.37 5.14 4.43
N ASN A 175 7.92 4.03 3.81
CA ASN A 175 6.49 3.69 3.75
C ASN A 175 5.89 3.48 5.13
N ARG A 176 6.59 2.78 6.03
CA ARG A 176 6.14 2.60 7.42
C ARG A 176 5.92 3.94 8.12
N ARG A 177 6.86 4.88 8.00
CA ARG A 177 6.75 6.22 8.60
C ARG A 177 5.60 7.04 8.02
N ARG A 178 5.40 6.98 6.69
CA ARG A 178 4.25 7.63 6.04
C ARG A 178 2.92 7.10 6.59
N ARG A 179 2.82 5.79 6.82
CA ARG A 179 1.64 5.17 7.43
C ARG A 179 1.41 5.66 8.84
N GLU A 180 2.45 5.74 9.66
CA GLU A 180 2.38 6.26 11.02
C GLU A 180 1.87 7.71 11.03
N GLU A 181 2.39 8.56 10.15
CA GLU A 181 1.92 9.93 10.01
C GLU A 181 0.47 10.04 9.55
N LEU A 182 0.05 9.22 8.58
CA LEU A 182 -1.34 9.16 8.14
C LEU A 182 -2.26 8.77 9.30
N LYS A 183 -1.85 7.81 10.14
CA LYS A 183 -2.59 7.44 11.36
C LYS A 183 -2.68 8.59 12.35
N HIS A 184 -1.61 9.35 12.55
CA HIS A 184 -1.63 10.52 13.43
C HIS A 184 -2.53 11.65 12.88
N MET A 185 -2.51 11.91 11.57
CA MET A 185 -3.34 12.95 10.94
C MET A 185 -4.83 12.59 10.98
N CYS A 186 -5.20 11.33 10.73
CA CYS A 186 -6.59 10.89 10.78
C CYS A 186 -7.09 10.62 12.21
N GLY A 187 -6.23 10.24 13.14
CA GLY A 187 -6.56 10.01 14.54
C GLY A 187 -6.64 11.28 15.40
N GLY A 188 -6.04 12.38 14.94
CA GLY A 188 -5.98 13.66 15.67
C GLY A 188 -7.23 14.54 15.61
N GLN A 189 -8.28 14.16 14.86
CA GLN A 189 -9.53 14.94 14.76
C GLN A 189 -10.65 14.46 15.70
N ALA A 190 -10.40 13.47 16.58
CA ALA A 190 -11.42 12.89 17.45
C ALA A 190 -11.52 13.46 18.87
N THR A 191 -10.71 14.46 19.27
CA THR A 191 -10.71 14.99 20.66
C THR A 191 -10.72 16.51 20.78
N ALA A 192 -11.39 17.20 19.87
CA ALA A 192 -11.60 18.65 19.98
C ALA A 192 -13.05 19.03 19.66
N ASN A 193 -14.01 18.45 20.40
CA ASN A 193 -15.39 18.97 20.50
C ASN A 193 -16.18 18.28 21.63
N SER A 194 -15.62 18.24 22.84
CA SER A 194 -16.39 17.85 24.03
C SER A 194 -15.88 18.57 25.28
N GLU A 195 -15.75 19.90 25.23
CA GLU A 195 -15.49 20.69 26.43
C GLU A 195 -15.97 22.13 26.23
N ASN A 196 -17.28 22.30 26.03
CA ASN A 196 -17.93 23.55 26.42
C ASN A 196 -19.40 23.30 26.76
N ASN A 197 -19.63 22.61 27.88
CA ASN A 197 -20.88 22.72 28.61
C ASN A 197 -20.59 22.42 30.08
N GLY A 198 -20.33 23.47 30.86
CA GLY A 198 -20.16 23.33 32.30
C GLY A 198 -19.39 24.44 32.97
N LYS A 199 -19.88 25.68 32.94
CA LYS A 199 -19.72 26.62 34.07
C LYS A 199 -21.02 27.40 34.32
N SER A 200 -21.57 27.09 35.49
CA SER A 200 -22.66 27.70 36.25
C SER A 200 -22.61 29.22 36.32
N TRP A 201 -23.77 29.90 36.25
CA TRP A 201 -24.50 30.54 37.37
C TRP A 201 -25.99 30.62 36.98
#